data_AF-A0A7C5ZTK4-F1
#
_entry.id   AF-A0A7C5ZTK4-F1
#
_cell.length_a   1.000
_cell.length_b   1.000
_cell.length_c   1.000
_cell.angle_alpha   90.00
_cell.angle_beta   90.00
_cell.angle_gamma   90.00
#
_symmetry.space_group_name_H-M   'P 1'
#
loop_
_entity.id
_entity.type
_entity.pdbx_description
1 polymer ?
#
loop_
_entity_poly.entity_id
_entity_poly.type
_entity_poly.pdbx_seq_one_letter_code
_entity_poly.pdbx_strand_id
1 'polypeptide(L)'
;MTQVVFKCCGSSSRMDAVGNVGVNTAEGAVPSEGLFAEGFLELCQGFFAPMYRRVSSAWWNNGVYGAVKRAYYMCNFDVGVAEYYVPTVLNGENFMQCHRIVVAVLPELDEEKYEGEINRLVRPLSMPLGFIDSETIFVVAPKVTRQHAFKVWREKFKAMLKIKRFGRRFVIPIVSPSPEIAFKKLLSHLKNFWQKRVEAFLDKLGIQPWMYDYKVRNLLSNTIKVIENFNYQITYCLKSMVAHLIVFEDGLYEALKAIGRLNILKSRVMDVAKRLTEALDVISVERRESLLAKLEECLMITCVIKQNQT
;
A
#
# COMPACT_ATOMS: atom_id res chain seq x y z
N MET A 1 29.66 -24.10 13.82
CA MET A 1 28.52 -23.67 12.98
C MET A 1 27.49 -23.02 13.90
N THR A 2 27.39 -21.69 13.88
CA THR A 2 26.60 -20.94 14.85
C THR A 2 25.17 -20.75 14.31
N GLN A 3 24.18 -21.39 14.94
CA GLN A 3 22.77 -21.11 14.69
C GLN A 3 22.45 -19.67 15.15
N VAL A 4 22.26 -18.77 14.19
CA VAL A 4 21.86 -17.39 14.47
C VAL A 4 20.34 -17.34 14.58
N VAL A 5 19.83 -17.34 15.81
CA VAL A 5 18.41 -17.13 16.11
C VAL A 5 18.07 -15.65 15.92
N PHE A 6 17.12 -15.36 15.02
CA PHE A 6 16.67 -14.00 14.72
C PHE A 6 15.86 -13.39 15.88
N LYS A 7 16.53 -12.58 16.70
CA LYS A 7 15.89 -11.68 17.68
C LYS A 7 15.87 -10.26 17.09
N CYS A 8 14.68 -9.76 16.75
CA CYS A 8 14.50 -8.39 16.26
C CYS A 8 14.60 -7.40 17.43
N CYS A 9 15.72 -6.67 17.54
CA CYS A 9 15.84 -5.56 18.47
C CYS A 9 14.96 -4.38 18.05
N GLY A 10 14.28 -3.80 19.04
CA GLY A 10 13.52 -2.57 18.89
C GLY A 10 14.45 -1.36 18.90
N SER A 11 14.31 -0.49 17.91
CA SER A 11 14.74 0.90 17.97
C SER A 11 13.49 1.77 17.99
N SER A 12 13.28 2.41 19.14
CA SER A 12 12.35 3.52 19.33
C SER A 12 12.99 4.75 18.69
N SER A 13 12.49 5.18 17.54
CA SER A 13 12.76 6.54 17.04
C SER A 13 11.48 7.35 17.07
N ARG A 14 11.51 8.41 17.90
CA ARG A 14 10.58 9.54 17.83
C ARG A 14 10.58 10.07 16.41
N MET A 15 9.41 10.10 15.77
CA MET A 15 9.16 10.95 14.61
C MET A 15 8.41 12.16 15.12
N ASP A 16 9.09 13.30 15.09
CA ASP A 16 8.51 14.61 15.38
C ASP A 16 7.48 15.01 14.33
N ALA A 17 6.46 15.70 14.83
CA ALA A 17 5.34 16.20 14.09
C ALA A 17 5.78 17.21 13.01
N VAL A 18 5.29 17.01 11.79
CA VAL A 18 5.32 18.04 10.75
C VAL A 18 3.90 18.28 10.24
N GLY A 19 3.43 19.50 10.50
CA GLY A 19 2.68 20.32 9.55
C GLY A 19 1.20 19.99 9.36
N ASN A 20 0.35 20.68 10.13
CA ASN A 20 -1.05 20.89 9.82
C ASN A 20 -1.22 21.45 8.39
N VAL A 21 -1.99 20.73 7.56
CA VAL A 21 -2.70 21.33 6.42
C VAL A 21 -4.18 21.15 6.71
N GLY A 22 -4.87 22.26 6.96
CA GLY A 22 -6.31 22.28 7.16
C GLY A 22 -7.00 21.73 5.91
N VAL A 23 -7.69 20.60 6.08
CA VAL A 23 -8.55 20.05 5.03
C VAL A 23 -9.92 20.70 5.21
N ASN A 24 -10.20 21.70 4.37
CA ASN A 24 -11.57 22.10 4.09
C ASN A 24 -12.27 20.90 3.45
N THR A 25 -13.15 20.24 4.22
CA THR A 25 -14.00 19.15 3.73
C THR A 25 -15.10 19.73 2.85
N ALA A 26 -14.82 19.85 1.56
CA ALA A 26 -15.89 19.78 0.57
C ALA A 26 -16.40 18.33 0.58
N GLU A 27 -17.66 18.14 0.95
CA GLU A 27 -18.36 16.85 0.95
C GLU A 27 -18.38 16.28 -0.47
N GLY A 28 -17.37 15.49 -0.81
CA GLY A 28 -17.40 14.64 -1.99
C GLY A 28 -18.30 13.44 -1.71
N ALA A 29 -19.19 13.12 -2.64
CA ALA A 29 -19.99 11.91 -2.61
C ALA A 29 -19.11 10.69 -2.29
N VAL A 30 -19.43 10.00 -1.20
CA VAL A 30 -18.76 8.75 -0.83
C VAL A 30 -19.20 7.71 -1.86
N PRO A 31 -18.28 7.00 -2.54
CA PRO A 31 -18.66 5.90 -3.43
C PRO A 31 -19.55 4.91 -2.68
N SER A 32 -20.48 4.25 -3.38
CA SER A 32 -21.19 3.11 -2.78
C SER A 32 -20.16 2.11 -2.26
N GLU A 33 -20.43 1.53 -1.09
CA GLU A 33 -19.40 0.84 -0.29
C GLU A 33 -18.70 -0.31 -1.07
N GLY A 34 -19.42 -0.94 -2.01
CA GLY A 34 -18.86 -1.93 -2.93
C GLY A 34 -17.84 -1.36 -3.92
N LEU A 35 -18.09 -0.18 -4.50
CA LEU A 35 -17.20 0.44 -5.50
C LEU A 35 -15.85 0.84 -4.91
N PHE A 36 -15.82 1.25 -3.64
CA PHE A 36 -14.56 1.55 -2.97
C PHE A 36 -13.71 0.29 -2.76
N ALA A 37 -14.33 -0.78 -2.25
CA ALA A 37 -13.63 -2.04 -1.98
C ALA A 37 -13.09 -2.67 -3.25
N GLU A 38 -13.92 -2.74 -4.29
CA GLU A 38 -13.55 -3.26 -5.61
C GLU A 38 -12.38 -2.45 -6.20
N GLY A 39 -12.55 -1.14 -6.36
CA GLY A 39 -11.50 -0.29 -6.94
C GLY A 39 -10.19 -0.30 -6.13
N PHE A 40 -10.26 -0.40 -4.80
CA PHE A 40 -9.05 -0.53 -3.98
C PHE A 40 -8.34 -1.88 -4.17
N LEU A 41 -9.10 -2.98 -4.19
CA LEU A 41 -8.54 -4.33 -4.39
C LEU A 41 -8.00 -4.50 -5.81
N GLU A 42 -8.63 -3.91 -6.82
CA GLU A 42 -8.13 -3.87 -8.20
C GLU A 42 -6.77 -3.19 -8.29
N LEU A 43 -6.60 -2.02 -7.64
CA LEU A 43 -5.30 -1.36 -7.54
C LEU A 43 -4.25 -2.27 -6.88
N CYS A 44 -4.64 -3.00 -5.83
CA CYS A 44 -3.75 -3.95 -5.18
C CYS A 44 -3.39 -5.11 -6.12
N GLN A 45 -4.35 -5.73 -6.81
CA GLN A 45 -4.09 -6.82 -7.76
C GLN A 45 -3.21 -6.36 -8.94
N GLY A 46 -3.53 -5.21 -9.53
CA GLY A 46 -2.78 -4.63 -10.64
C GLY A 46 -1.32 -4.33 -10.28
N PHE A 47 -1.02 -4.07 -9.00
CA PHE A 47 0.34 -3.85 -8.52
C PHE A 47 1.04 -5.15 -8.07
N PHE A 48 0.43 -5.91 -7.16
CA PHE A 48 1.07 -7.05 -6.51
C PHE A 48 1.14 -8.31 -7.39
N ALA A 49 0.11 -8.62 -8.16
CA ALA A 49 0.11 -9.86 -8.95
C ALA A 49 1.24 -9.89 -10.00
N PRO A 50 1.57 -8.78 -10.71
CA PRO A 50 2.71 -8.74 -11.62
C PRO A 50 4.09 -8.78 -10.93
N MET A 51 4.18 -8.52 -9.61
CA MET A 51 5.48 -8.46 -8.91
C MET A 51 6.27 -9.75 -9.05
N TYR A 52 5.59 -10.90 -9.09
CA TYR A 52 6.25 -12.19 -9.28
C TYR A 52 7.07 -12.21 -10.57
N ARG A 53 6.46 -11.86 -11.70
CA ARG A 53 7.16 -11.85 -13.01
C ARG A 53 8.23 -10.77 -13.10
N ARG A 54 7.98 -9.61 -12.44
CA ARG A 54 8.91 -8.47 -12.47
C ARG A 54 10.16 -8.69 -11.64
N VAL A 55 10.04 -9.40 -10.51
CA VAL A 55 11.12 -9.55 -9.54
C VAL A 55 11.29 -11.01 -9.13
N SER A 56 10.28 -11.59 -8.46
CA SER A 56 10.48 -12.83 -7.73
C SER A 56 10.86 -14.02 -8.61
N SER A 57 10.42 -14.10 -9.87
CA SER A 57 10.78 -15.19 -10.78
C SER A 57 12.26 -15.15 -11.16
N ALA A 58 12.80 -13.97 -11.44
CA ALA A 58 14.21 -13.81 -11.81
C ALA A 58 15.13 -14.25 -10.67
N TRP A 59 14.74 -13.96 -9.42
CA TRP A 59 15.55 -14.28 -8.24
C TRP A 59 15.25 -15.65 -7.64
N TRP A 60 14.00 -16.11 -7.62
CA TRP A 60 13.61 -17.28 -6.83
C TRP A 60 12.99 -18.42 -7.64
N ASN A 61 12.93 -18.28 -8.97
CA ASN A 61 12.50 -19.34 -9.89
C ASN A 61 13.46 -19.46 -11.07
N ASN A 62 14.68 -19.92 -10.80
CA ASN A 62 15.71 -20.15 -11.81
C ASN A 62 16.45 -21.47 -11.54
N GLY A 63 17.42 -21.81 -12.39
CA GLY A 63 18.18 -23.06 -12.28
C GLY A 63 19.04 -23.17 -11.01
N VAL A 64 19.32 -22.05 -10.33
CA VAL A 64 20.09 -22.02 -9.07
C VAL A 64 19.15 -22.10 -7.86
N TYR A 65 18.04 -21.36 -7.89
CA TYR A 65 17.06 -21.29 -6.83
C TYR A 65 15.67 -21.63 -7.37
N GLY A 66 15.13 -22.77 -6.94
CA GLY A 66 13.76 -23.23 -7.26
C GLY A 66 12.75 -22.98 -6.15
N ALA A 67 13.00 -21.98 -5.30
CA ALA A 67 12.29 -21.80 -4.05
C ALA A 67 10.87 -21.26 -4.23
N VAL A 68 10.59 -20.41 -5.25
CA VAL A 68 9.30 -19.73 -5.45
C VAL A 68 8.78 -19.95 -6.87
N LYS A 69 8.06 -21.06 -7.10
CA LYS A 69 7.63 -21.48 -8.44
C LYS A 69 6.50 -20.66 -9.08
N ARG A 70 5.79 -19.85 -8.31
CA ARG A 70 4.64 -19.05 -8.76
C ARG A 70 4.41 -17.85 -7.86
N ALA A 71 3.51 -16.94 -8.26
CA ALA A 71 2.99 -15.94 -7.35
C ALA A 71 2.16 -16.61 -6.25
N TYR A 72 2.36 -16.18 -5.00
CA TYR A 72 1.60 -16.66 -3.85
C TYR A 72 0.79 -15.50 -3.31
N TYR A 73 -0.49 -15.48 -3.66
CA TYR A 73 -1.46 -14.52 -3.16
C TYR A 73 -2.85 -15.13 -3.17
N MET A 74 -3.75 -14.51 -2.40
CA MET A 74 -5.18 -14.80 -2.40
C MET A 74 -5.92 -13.47 -2.43
N CYS A 75 -7.02 -13.39 -3.19
CA CYS A 75 -7.90 -12.24 -3.21
C CYS A 75 -9.34 -12.72 -3.15
N ASN A 76 -10.12 -12.16 -2.24
CA ASN A 76 -11.54 -12.39 -2.11
C ASN A 76 -12.24 -11.03 -2.12
N PHE A 77 -12.84 -10.70 -3.28
CA PHE A 77 -13.55 -9.44 -3.48
C PHE A 77 -14.84 -9.38 -2.65
N ASP A 78 -15.54 -10.50 -2.49
CA ASP A 78 -16.80 -10.58 -1.71
C ASP A 78 -16.59 -10.19 -0.24
N VAL A 79 -15.45 -10.59 0.33
CA VAL A 79 -15.09 -10.31 1.72
C VAL A 79 -14.22 -9.04 1.84
N GLY A 80 -13.77 -8.47 0.72
CA GLY A 80 -12.92 -7.28 0.73
C GLY A 80 -11.48 -7.55 1.20
N VAL A 81 -10.93 -8.75 0.98
CA VAL A 81 -9.65 -9.16 1.56
C VAL A 81 -8.67 -9.65 0.51
N ALA A 82 -7.41 -9.21 0.62
CA ALA A 82 -6.30 -9.74 -0.16
C ALA A 82 -5.09 -10.06 0.72
N GLU A 83 -4.34 -11.07 0.33
CA GLU A 83 -3.15 -11.55 1.02
C GLU A 83 -2.06 -11.86 0.02
N TYR A 84 -0.85 -11.32 0.23
CA TYR A 84 0.29 -11.45 -0.67
C TYR A 84 1.52 -11.91 0.09
N TYR A 85 2.33 -12.74 -0.55
CA TYR A 85 3.59 -13.23 -0.01
C TYR A 85 4.76 -12.75 -0.86
N VAL A 86 5.58 -11.88 -0.28
CA VAL A 86 6.76 -11.33 -0.96
C VAL A 86 8.01 -12.04 -0.42
N PRO A 87 8.75 -12.79 -1.26
CA PRO A 87 9.96 -13.48 -0.85
C PRO A 87 11.02 -12.50 -0.33
N THR A 88 11.64 -12.84 0.80
CA THR A 88 12.70 -12.02 1.42
C THR A 88 14.06 -12.67 1.20
N VAL A 89 14.32 -13.78 1.89
CA VAL A 89 15.61 -14.48 1.92
C VAL A 89 15.42 -15.98 2.15
N LEU A 90 16.45 -16.79 1.89
CA LEU A 90 16.50 -18.17 2.36
C LEU A 90 16.99 -18.22 3.81
N ASN A 91 16.41 -19.09 4.63
CA ASN A 91 16.96 -19.40 5.94
C ASN A 91 18.19 -20.34 5.80
N GLY A 92 18.87 -20.65 6.92
CA GLY A 92 20.03 -21.55 6.92
C GLY A 92 19.75 -23.00 6.50
N GLU A 93 18.49 -23.37 6.30
CA GLU A 93 18.03 -24.68 5.84
C GLU A 93 17.46 -24.61 4.41
N ASN A 94 17.66 -23.49 3.71
CA ASN A 94 17.12 -23.22 2.36
C ASN A 94 15.59 -23.18 2.28
N PHE A 95 14.87 -22.95 3.38
CA PHE A 95 13.46 -22.59 3.34
C PHE A 95 13.29 -21.10 3.06
N MET A 96 12.38 -20.78 2.13
CA MET A 96 12.04 -19.40 1.81
C MET A 96 11.41 -18.71 3.01
N GLN A 97 11.88 -17.51 3.30
CA GLN A 97 11.23 -16.57 4.19
C GLN A 97 10.42 -15.57 3.38
N CYS A 98 9.25 -15.20 3.88
CA CYS A 98 8.34 -14.29 3.21
C CYS A 98 7.89 -13.17 4.15
N HIS A 99 7.76 -11.97 3.58
CA HIS A 99 6.95 -10.90 4.16
C HIS A 99 5.50 -11.09 3.69
N ARG A 100 4.59 -11.33 4.64
CA ARG A 100 3.15 -11.42 4.37
C ARG A 100 2.52 -10.04 4.45
N ILE A 101 1.83 -9.65 3.38
CA ILE A 101 1.09 -8.39 3.29
C ILE A 101 -0.38 -8.74 3.23
N VAL A 102 -1.16 -8.24 4.18
CA VAL A 102 -2.60 -8.48 4.25
C VAL A 102 -3.32 -7.15 4.09
N VAL A 103 -4.40 -7.16 3.35
CA VAL A 103 -5.25 -6.01 3.11
C VAL A 103 -6.68 -6.45 3.39
N ALA A 104 -7.36 -5.75 4.29
CA ALA A 104 -8.80 -5.87 4.47
C ALA A 104 -9.45 -4.52 4.28
N VAL A 105 -10.49 -4.47 3.45
CA VAL A 105 -11.25 -3.28 3.15
C VAL A 105 -12.60 -3.38 3.84
N LEU A 106 -12.91 -2.37 4.64
CA LEU A 106 -14.16 -2.24 5.38
C LEU A 106 -14.97 -1.07 4.84
N PRO A 107 -16.31 -1.16 4.86
CA PRO A 107 -17.18 -0.06 4.46
C PRO A 107 -17.00 1.17 5.37
N GLU A 108 -16.82 0.92 6.66
CA GLU A 108 -16.55 1.92 7.68
C GLU A 108 -15.60 1.35 8.73
N LEU A 109 -14.75 2.21 9.29
CA LEU A 109 -13.88 1.84 10.40
C LEU A 109 -14.54 2.20 11.74
N ASP A 110 -14.73 1.19 12.59
CA ASP A 110 -15.04 1.32 14.02
C ASP A 110 -14.10 0.43 14.84
N GLU A 111 -14.00 0.66 16.15
CA GLU A 111 -13.03 -0.02 17.02
C GLU A 111 -13.29 -1.53 17.10
N GLU A 112 -14.56 -1.93 17.20
CA GLU A 112 -14.95 -3.34 17.33
C GLU A 112 -14.65 -4.13 16.05
N LYS A 113 -15.05 -3.61 14.89
CA LYS A 113 -14.72 -4.20 13.59
C LYS A 113 -13.22 -4.23 13.36
N TYR A 114 -12.51 -3.17 13.72
CA TYR A 114 -11.05 -3.13 13.59
C TYR A 114 -10.36 -4.24 14.39
N GLU A 115 -10.70 -4.38 15.68
CA GLU A 115 -10.12 -5.45 16.51
C GLU A 115 -10.57 -6.85 16.07
N GLY A 116 -11.84 -7.01 15.70
CA GLY A 116 -12.39 -8.26 15.17
C GLY A 116 -11.65 -8.72 13.90
N GLU A 117 -11.43 -7.78 12.98
CA GLU A 117 -10.71 -8.04 11.74
C GLU A 117 -9.24 -8.36 11.97
N ILE A 118 -8.56 -7.65 12.87
CA ILE A 118 -7.17 -8.00 13.22
C ILE A 118 -7.11 -9.44 13.72
N ASN A 119 -7.97 -9.82 14.67
CA ASN A 119 -7.98 -11.16 15.25
C ASN A 119 -8.21 -12.24 14.19
N ARG A 120 -9.05 -11.94 13.19
CA ARG A 120 -9.28 -12.81 12.03
C ARG A 120 -8.05 -12.92 11.12
N LEU A 121 -7.44 -11.79 10.78
CA LEU A 121 -6.36 -11.68 9.79
C LEU A 121 -4.98 -12.07 10.31
N VAL A 122 -4.83 -12.21 11.63
CA VAL A 122 -3.63 -12.78 12.27
C VAL A 122 -3.32 -14.18 11.74
N ARG A 123 -4.34 -14.95 11.35
CA ARG A 123 -4.17 -16.27 10.75
C ARG A 123 -3.98 -16.13 9.23
N PRO A 124 -2.96 -16.75 8.64
CA PRO A 124 -2.82 -16.85 7.18
C PRO A 124 -4.08 -17.44 6.54
N LEU A 125 -4.60 -16.79 5.51
CA LEU A 125 -5.75 -17.29 4.75
C LEU A 125 -5.34 -18.40 3.77
N SER A 126 -4.08 -18.35 3.33
CA SER A 126 -3.45 -19.40 2.54
C SER A 126 -2.14 -19.81 3.19
N MET A 127 -1.75 -21.07 3.08
CA MET A 127 -0.49 -21.53 3.64
C MET A 127 0.70 -20.89 2.88
N PRO A 128 1.64 -20.20 3.57
CA PRO A 128 2.81 -19.62 2.94
C PRO A 128 3.73 -20.70 2.37
N LEU A 129 4.48 -20.32 1.34
CA LEU A 129 5.64 -21.08 0.93
C LEU A 129 6.80 -20.77 1.89
N GLY A 130 7.10 -21.73 2.77
CA GLY A 130 8.14 -21.58 3.79
C GLY A 130 7.64 -20.81 5.02
N PHE A 131 8.45 -19.89 5.55
CA PHE A 131 8.20 -19.22 6.82
C PHE A 131 7.81 -17.75 6.65
N ILE A 132 6.82 -17.31 7.43
CA ILE A 132 6.51 -15.89 7.56
C ILE A 132 7.50 -15.27 8.55
N ASP A 133 8.37 -14.40 8.05
CA ASP A 133 9.37 -13.72 8.88
C ASP A 133 8.87 -12.36 9.40
N SER A 134 7.86 -11.81 8.76
CA SER A 134 7.30 -10.50 9.04
C SER A 134 5.92 -10.38 8.41
N GLU A 135 5.08 -9.55 9.02
CA GLU A 135 3.71 -9.33 8.57
C GLU A 135 3.35 -7.85 8.62
N THR A 136 2.68 -7.36 7.57
CA THR A 136 2.04 -6.05 7.56
C THR A 136 0.57 -6.22 7.19
N ILE A 137 -0.32 -5.89 8.12
CA ILE A 137 -1.77 -5.95 7.95
C ILE A 137 -2.30 -4.53 7.80
N PHE A 138 -2.97 -4.28 6.68
CA PHE A 138 -3.66 -3.02 6.41
C PHE A 138 -5.16 -3.21 6.60
N VAL A 139 -5.77 -2.36 7.43
CA VAL A 139 -7.23 -2.26 7.53
C VAL A 139 -7.65 -0.93 6.92
N VAL A 140 -8.32 -0.98 5.78
CA VAL A 140 -8.60 0.17 4.92
C VAL A 140 -10.09 0.47 4.95
N ALA A 141 -10.47 1.75 5.10
CA ALA A 141 -11.87 2.16 5.02
C ALA A 141 -12.03 3.56 4.40
N PRO A 142 -13.14 3.84 3.71
CA PRO A 142 -13.40 5.16 3.15
C PRO A 142 -13.72 6.21 4.21
N LYS A 143 -14.38 5.80 5.30
CA LYS A 143 -14.90 6.66 6.37
C LYS A 143 -14.86 5.96 7.73
N VAL A 144 -15.14 6.74 8.77
CA VAL A 144 -15.27 6.31 10.17
C VAL A 144 -16.75 6.39 10.55
N THR A 145 -17.23 5.47 11.39
CA THR A 145 -18.63 5.44 11.81
C THR A 145 -19.03 6.69 12.62
N ARG A 146 -20.12 7.35 12.21
CA ARG A 146 -20.60 8.64 12.76
C ARG A 146 -20.91 8.62 14.25
N GLN A 147 -21.44 7.52 14.79
CA GLN A 147 -21.83 7.41 16.21
C GLN A 147 -20.65 7.54 17.20
N HIS A 148 -19.41 7.32 16.73
CA HIS A 148 -18.19 7.43 17.54
C HIS A 148 -17.43 8.76 17.35
N ALA A 149 -17.85 9.62 16.41
CA ALA A 149 -17.11 10.82 16.02
C ALA A 149 -17.10 11.95 17.06
N PHE A 150 -18.03 11.96 18.03
CA PHE A 150 -18.32 13.17 18.81
C PHE A 150 -17.92 13.19 20.29
N LYS A 151 -17.81 12.05 21.01
CA LYS A 151 -17.68 12.08 22.51
C LYS A 151 -16.36 11.56 23.11
N VAL A 152 -15.64 10.67 22.43
CA VAL A 152 -14.37 10.05 22.91
C VAL A 152 -13.29 10.07 21.81
N TRP A 153 -13.64 10.63 20.66
CA TRP A 153 -13.03 10.36 19.37
C TRP A 153 -11.57 10.80 19.31
N ARG A 154 -11.21 12.01 19.74
CA ARG A 154 -9.87 12.56 19.45
C ARG A 154 -8.71 11.75 20.04
N GLU A 155 -8.87 11.14 21.22
CA GLU A 155 -7.78 10.42 21.88
C GLU A 155 -7.74 8.94 21.53
N LYS A 156 -8.88 8.24 21.65
CA LYS A 156 -8.97 6.81 21.29
C LYS A 156 -8.81 6.58 19.79
N PHE A 157 -9.35 7.45 18.94
CA PHE A 157 -9.19 7.33 17.48
C PHE A 157 -7.75 7.61 17.06
N LYS A 158 -7.07 8.60 17.67
CA LYS A 158 -5.63 8.79 17.45
C LYS A 158 -4.85 7.55 17.89
N ALA A 159 -5.23 6.91 19.00
CA ALA A 159 -4.59 5.68 19.45
C ALA A 159 -4.87 4.49 18.53
N MET A 160 -6.09 4.36 18.01
CA MET A 160 -6.48 3.33 17.06
C MET A 160 -5.75 3.51 15.72
N LEU A 161 -5.63 4.76 15.24
CA LEU A 161 -4.88 5.11 14.04
C LEU A 161 -3.35 4.96 14.17
N LYS A 162 -2.84 4.70 15.37
CA LYS A 162 -1.41 4.38 15.53
C LYS A 162 -1.14 2.99 14.98
N ILE A 163 0.01 2.89 14.32
CA ILE A 163 0.55 1.60 13.90
C ILE A 163 0.74 0.73 15.14
N LYS A 164 0.03 -0.39 15.21
CA LYS A 164 0.20 -1.37 16.29
C LYS A 164 1.30 -2.35 15.90
N ARG A 165 2.20 -2.67 16.84
CA ARG A 165 3.26 -3.65 16.64
C ARG A 165 3.07 -4.81 17.61
N PHE A 166 2.91 -6.02 17.05
CA PHE A 166 2.81 -7.26 17.80
C PHE A 166 3.94 -8.20 17.37
N GLY A 167 5.09 -8.10 18.04
CA GLY A 167 6.30 -8.84 17.66
C GLY A 167 6.78 -8.49 16.24
N ARG A 168 6.61 -9.43 15.30
CA ARG A 168 6.99 -9.32 13.88
C ARG A 168 5.88 -8.74 12.98
N ARG A 169 4.73 -8.41 13.56
CA ARG A 169 3.53 -7.93 12.87
C ARG A 169 3.34 -6.43 13.07
N PHE A 170 3.05 -5.74 11.98
CA PHE A 170 2.57 -4.37 11.95
C PHE A 170 1.11 -4.35 11.51
N VAL A 171 0.27 -3.61 12.23
CA VAL A 171 -1.12 -3.36 11.84
C VAL A 171 -1.30 -1.87 11.59
N ILE A 172 -1.78 -1.53 10.40
CA ILE A 172 -1.82 -0.17 9.89
C ILE A 172 -3.24 0.15 9.41
N PRO A 173 -4.00 0.97 10.15
CA PRO A 173 -5.29 1.45 9.68
C PRO A 173 -5.09 2.56 8.65
N ILE A 174 -5.87 2.53 7.57
CA ILE A 174 -5.88 3.55 6.51
C ILE A 174 -7.30 4.03 6.32
N VAL A 175 -7.58 5.27 6.74
CA VAL A 175 -8.85 5.93 6.44
C VAL A 175 -8.64 6.94 5.31
N SER A 176 -9.39 6.79 4.22
CA SER A 176 -9.30 7.67 3.05
C SER A 176 -10.52 7.51 2.13
N PRO A 177 -11.23 8.59 1.78
CA PRO A 177 -12.41 8.50 0.91
C PRO A 177 -12.09 8.10 -0.54
N SER A 178 -10.84 8.24 -0.98
CA SER A 178 -10.38 7.81 -2.31
C SER A 178 -9.52 6.54 -2.20
N PRO A 179 -9.80 5.51 -3.04
CA PRO A 179 -9.01 4.29 -3.08
C PRO A 179 -7.58 4.55 -3.54
N GLU A 180 -7.35 5.49 -4.46
CA GLU A 180 -6.02 5.86 -4.96
C GLU A 180 -5.16 6.48 -3.84
N ILE A 181 -5.74 7.36 -3.03
CA ILE A 181 -5.05 7.96 -1.87
C ILE A 181 -4.76 6.90 -0.80
N ALA A 182 -5.70 5.99 -0.54
CA ALA A 182 -5.48 4.86 0.36
C ALA A 182 -4.31 3.99 -0.15
N PHE A 183 -4.28 3.73 -1.46
CA PHE A 183 -3.30 2.85 -2.09
C PHE A 183 -1.90 3.48 -2.05
N LYS A 184 -1.81 4.78 -2.31
CA LYS A 184 -0.60 5.58 -2.10
C LYS A 184 -0.09 5.48 -0.66
N LYS A 185 -0.96 5.53 0.35
CA LYS A 185 -0.58 5.38 1.77
C LYS A 185 -0.03 3.98 2.03
N LEU A 186 -0.70 2.93 1.54
CA LEU A 186 -0.26 1.54 1.63
C LEU A 186 1.15 1.36 1.04
N LEU A 187 1.36 1.83 -0.20
CA LEU A 187 2.67 1.72 -0.87
C LEU A 187 3.76 2.50 -0.13
N SER A 188 3.45 3.68 0.40
CA SER A 188 4.39 4.46 1.21
C SER A 188 4.84 3.70 2.46
N HIS A 189 3.92 3.01 3.15
CA HIS A 189 4.27 2.18 4.30
C HIS A 189 5.14 0.98 3.91
N LEU A 190 4.81 0.31 2.81
CA LEU A 190 5.58 -0.82 2.31
C LEU A 190 6.98 -0.40 1.85
N LYS A 191 7.11 0.71 1.12
CA LYS A 191 8.42 1.27 0.75
C LYS A 191 9.28 1.49 2.00
N ASN A 192 8.75 2.17 3.00
CA ASN A 192 9.47 2.47 4.24
C ASN A 192 9.85 1.18 5.00
N PHE A 193 8.96 0.19 5.02
CA PHE A 193 9.24 -1.11 5.63
C PHE A 193 10.40 -1.82 4.92
N TRP A 194 10.36 -1.91 3.59
CA TRP A 194 11.38 -2.57 2.80
C TRP A 194 12.71 -1.83 2.80
N GLN A 195 12.70 -0.50 2.83
CA GLN A 195 13.90 0.31 2.99
C GLN A 195 14.58 0.01 4.32
N LYS A 196 13.85 0.09 5.45
CA LYS A 196 14.39 -0.27 6.76
C LYS A 196 14.90 -1.71 6.82
N ARG A 197 14.27 -2.61 6.06
CA ARG A 197 14.69 -4.00 5.96
C ARG A 197 16.03 -4.14 5.26
N VAL A 198 16.23 -3.44 4.15
CA VAL A 198 17.50 -3.41 3.41
C VAL A 198 18.60 -2.79 4.29
N GLU A 199 18.32 -1.65 4.93
CA GLU A 199 19.25 -0.98 5.85
C GLU A 199 19.66 -1.93 7.00
N ALA A 200 18.70 -2.59 7.65
CA ALA A 200 18.98 -3.55 8.71
C ALA A 200 19.74 -4.80 8.23
N PHE A 201 19.61 -5.17 6.95
CA PHE A 201 20.39 -6.27 6.35
C PHE A 201 21.85 -5.84 6.15
N LEU A 202 22.08 -4.63 5.65
CA LEU A 202 23.42 -4.05 5.45
C LEU A 202 24.14 -3.84 6.79
N ASP A 203 23.46 -3.30 7.80
CA ASP A 203 23.99 -3.11 9.15
C ASP A 203 24.52 -4.44 9.74
N LYS A 204 23.80 -5.54 9.54
CA LYS A 204 24.20 -6.87 10.00
C LYS A 204 25.45 -7.40 9.29
N LEU A 205 25.71 -6.95 8.07
CA LEU A 205 26.94 -7.24 7.35
C LEU A 205 28.09 -6.30 7.76
N GLY A 206 27.86 -5.39 8.71
CA GLY A 206 28.83 -4.37 9.11
C GLY A 206 28.98 -3.23 8.11
N ILE A 207 28.09 -3.13 7.13
CA ILE A 207 28.16 -2.13 6.07
C ILE A 207 27.47 -0.86 6.56
N GLN A 208 28.27 0.18 6.80
CA GLN A 208 27.78 1.45 7.32
C GLN A 208 27.07 2.29 6.24
N PRO A 209 26.14 3.19 6.59
CA PRO A 209 25.39 4.02 5.63
C PRO A 209 26.24 4.82 4.64
N TRP A 210 27.43 5.26 5.03
CA TRP A 210 28.34 6.00 4.16
C TRP A 210 29.08 5.10 3.14
N MET A 211 29.01 3.78 3.29
CA MET A 211 29.64 2.80 2.39
C MET A 211 28.75 2.44 1.19
N TYR A 212 27.50 2.91 1.16
CA TYR A 212 26.58 2.67 0.05
C TYR A 212 25.82 3.93 -0.33
N ASP A 213 25.41 4.03 -1.59
CA ASP A 213 24.61 5.16 -2.04
C ASP A 213 23.21 5.06 -1.43
N TYR A 214 22.76 6.15 -0.80
CA TYR A 214 21.41 6.25 -0.23
C TYR A 214 20.32 6.09 -1.29
N LYS A 215 20.65 6.33 -2.57
CA LYS A 215 19.76 6.02 -3.69
C LYS A 215 19.74 4.52 -3.89
N VAL A 216 18.60 3.91 -3.55
CA VAL A 216 18.33 2.45 -3.67
C VAL A 216 18.82 1.86 -5.00
N ARG A 217 18.64 2.58 -6.12
CA ARG A 217 19.05 2.13 -7.47
C ARG A 217 20.57 2.00 -7.63
N ASN A 218 21.33 2.79 -6.88
CA ASN A 218 22.80 2.81 -6.91
C ASN A 218 23.42 1.88 -5.85
N LEU A 219 22.60 1.36 -4.93
CA LEU A 219 23.03 0.41 -3.90
C LEU A 219 23.61 -0.89 -4.49
N LEU A 220 23.27 -1.18 -5.75
CA LEU A 220 23.73 -2.38 -6.47
C LEU A 220 25.12 -2.23 -7.13
N SER A 221 25.65 -1.01 -7.34
CA SER A 221 26.84 -0.83 -8.18
C SER A 221 28.18 -0.97 -7.43
N ASN A 222 28.27 -0.43 -6.22
CA ASN A 222 29.52 -0.39 -5.44
C ASN A 222 29.54 -1.40 -4.30
N THR A 223 28.42 -1.53 -3.56
CA THR A 223 28.32 -2.39 -2.37
C THR A 223 28.38 -3.88 -2.71
N ILE A 224 27.89 -4.24 -3.90
CA ILE A 224 27.81 -5.63 -4.36
C ILE A 224 29.17 -6.23 -4.65
N LYS A 225 30.11 -5.46 -5.22
CA LYS A 225 31.46 -5.96 -5.51
C LYS A 225 32.20 -6.36 -4.24
N VAL A 226 31.93 -5.67 -3.13
CA VAL A 226 32.51 -6.01 -1.83
C VAL A 226 31.90 -7.30 -1.30
N ILE A 227 30.57 -7.46 -1.35
CA ILE A 227 29.87 -8.63 -0.79
C ILE A 227 30.07 -9.90 -1.65
N GLU A 228 30.14 -9.77 -2.98
CA GLU A 228 30.31 -10.89 -3.91
C GLU A 228 31.58 -11.70 -3.63
N ASN A 229 32.63 -11.06 -3.11
CA ASN A 229 33.87 -11.74 -2.76
C ASN A 229 33.75 -12.62 -1.50
N PHE A 230 32.71 -12.44 -0.67
CA PHE A 230 32.56 -13.16 0.60
C PHE A 230 31.46 -14.23 0.56
N ASN A 231 30.30 -13.94 -0.03
CA ASN A 231 29.20 -14.92 -0.10
C ASN A 231 28.16 -14.58 -1.18
N TYR A 232 28.09 -15.42 -2.22
CA TYR A 232 27.14 -15.25 -3.32
C TYR A 232 25.67 -15.23 -2.87
N GLN A 233 25.28 -16.06 -1.90
CA GLN A 233 23.89 -16.13 -1.41
C GLN A 233 23.47 -14.84 -0.71
N ILE A 234 24.38 -14.21 0.05
CA ILE A 234 24.12 -12.93 0.74
C ILE A 234 23.90 -11.82 -0.30
N THR A 235 24.79 -11.72 -1.29
CA THR A 235 24.62 -10.79 -2.41
C THR A 235 23.29 -11.01 -3.09
N TYR A 236 22.94 -12.27 -3.34
CA TYR A 236 21.71 -12.64 -4.03
C TYR A 236 20.46 -12.19 -3.27
N CYS A 237 20.42 -12.44 -1.96
CA CYS A 237 19.37 -11.97 -1.06
C CYS A 237 19.24 -10.45 -1.11
N LEU A 238 20.35 -9.72 -1.00
CA LEU A 238 20.35 -8.27 -1.05
C LEU A 238 19.82 -7.75 -2.39
N LYS A 239 20.27 -8.30 -3.53
CA LYS A 239 19.80 -7.93 -4.88
C LYS A 239 18.28 -8.12 -4.99
N SER A 240 17.76 -9.26 -4.52
CA SER A 240 16.31 -9.51 -4.49
C SER A 240 15.58 -8.48 -3.62
N MET A 241 16.05 -8.21 -2.40
CA MET A 241 15.40 -7.24 -1.50
C MET A 241 15.36 -5.83 -2.10
N VAL A 242 16.47 -5.39 -2.70
CA VAL A 242 16.57 -4.09 -3.38
C VAL A 242 15.65 -4.04 -4.59
N ALA A 243 15.56 -5.12 -5.38
CA ALA A 243 14.65 -5.17 -6.53
C ALA A 243 13.18 -5.04 -6.11
N HIS A 244 12.75 -5.67 -5.01
CA HIS A 244 11.41 -5.47 -4.46
C HIS A 244 11.20 -4.03 -3.97
N LEU A 245 12.19 -3.43 -3.29
CA LEU A 245 12.12 -2.03 -2.85
C LEU A 245 11.95 -1.06 -4.02
N ILE A 246 12.68 -1.26 -5.13
CA ILE A 246 12.52 -0.46 -6.35
C ILE A 246 11.10 -0.57 -6.89
N VAL A 247 10.50 -1.77 -6.90
CA VAL A 247 9.11 -1.95 -7.35
C VAL A 247 8.12 -1.17 -6.47
N PHE A 248 8.31 -1.13 -5.15
CA PHE A 248 7.48 -0.31 -4.27
C PHE A 248 7.67 1.19 -4.51
N GLU A 249 8.90 1.63 -4.77
CA GLU A 249 9.21 3.03 -5.10
C GLU A 249 8.56 3.45 -6.43
N ASP A 250 8.67 2.62 -7.47
CA ASP A 250 8.08 2.87 -8.78
C ASP A 250 6.55 2.84 -8.73
N GLY A 251 5.98 1.88 -7.99
CA GLY A 251 4.54 1.85 -7.74
C GLY A 251 4.03 3.11 -7.05
N LEU A 252 4.77 3.60 -6.04
CA LEU A 252 4.42 4.82 -5.33
C LEU A 252 4.48 6.04 -6.27
N TYR A 253 5.50 6.12 -7.13
CA TYR A 253 5.62 7.18 -8.13
C TYR A 253 4.45 7.16 -9.13
N GLU A 254 4.09 5.99 -9.66
CA GLU A 254 2.96 5.86 -10.59
C GLU A 254 1.63 6.19 -9.93
N ALA A 255 1.42 5.79 -8.66
CA ALA A 255 0.23 6.17 -7.90
C ALA A 255 0.14 7.70 -7.70
N LEU A 256 1.25 8.36 -7.37
CA LEU A 256 1.31 9.82 -7.26
C LEU A 256 0.99 10.52 -8.59
N LYS A 257 1.52 10.00 -9.69
CA LYS A 257 1.25 10.52 -11.04
C LYS A 257 -0.21 10.34 -11.43
N ALA A 258 -0.83 9.21 -11.11
CA ALA A 258 -2.26 8.97 -11.33
C ALA A 258 -3.12 9.96 -10.54
N ILE A 259 -2.83 10.15 -9.24
CA ILE A 259 -3.51 11.15 -8.39
C ILE A 259 -3.34 12.57 -8.95
N GLY A 260 -2.13 12.93 -9.42
CA GLY A 260 -1.87 14.23 -10.04
C GLY A 260 -2.73 14.47 -11.29
N ARG A 261 -2.84 13.47 -12.17
CA ARG A 261 -3.72 13.53 -13.36
C ARG A 261 -5.19 13.69 -12.98
N LEU A 262 -5.66 12.97 -11.97
CA LEU A 262 -7.04 13.07 -11.47
C LEU A 262 -7.34 14.46 -10.91
N ASN A 263 -6.39 15.08 -10.19
CA ASN A 263 -6.56 16.43 -9.66
C ASN A 263 -6.65 17.48 -10.78
N ILE A 264 -5.83 17.36 -11.83
CA ILE A 264 -5.89 18.24 -13.01
C ILE A 264 -7.26 18.11 -13.70
N LEU A 265 -7.72 16.87 -13.91
CA LEU A 265 -9.02 16.62 -14.52
C LEU A 265 -10.16 17.21 -13.67
N LYS A 266 -10.12 17.00 -12.35
CA LYS A 266 -11.11 17.54 -11.41
C LYS A 266 -11.18 19.07 -11.50
N SER A 267 -10.04 19.76 -11.54
CA SER A 267 -9.99 21.22 -11.69
C SER A 267 -10.71 21.66 -12.97
N ARG A 268 -10.41 21.02 -14.11
CA ARG A 268 -11.05 21.35 -15.39
C ARG A 268 -12.56 21.11 -15.38
N VAL A 269 -13.02 20.00 -14.79
CA VAL A 269 -14.45 19.71 -14.68
C VAL A 269 -15.15 20.72 -13.78
N MET A 270 -14.53 21.09 -12.65
CA MET A 270 -15.08 22.11 -11.75
C MET A 270 -15.15 23.49 -12.40
N ASP A 271 -14.16 23.86 -13.21
CA ASP A 271 -14.18 25.12 -13.97
C ASP A 271 -15.33 25.14 -14.99
N VAL A 272 -15.55 24.02 -15.69
CA VAL A 272 -16.67 23.88 -16.63
C VAL A 272 -18.02 23.92 -15.89
N ALA A 273 -18.14 23.19 -14.78
CA ALA A 273 -19.34 23.19 -13.96
C ALA A 273 -19.67 24.59 -13.45
N LYS A 274 -18.66 25.34 -12.97
CA LYS A 274 -18.83 26.73 -12.52
C LYS A 274 -19.35 27.63 -13.63
N ARG A 275 -18.74 27.58 -14.84
CA ARG A 275 -19.20 28.36 -16.00
C ARG A 275 -20.62 27.99 -16.42
N LEU A 276 -20.98 26.71 -16.32
CA LEU A 276 -22.34 26.26 -16.61
C LEU A 276 -23.33 26.79 -15.58
N THR A 277 -23.01 26.75 -14.28
CA THR A 277 -23.85 27.35 -13.23
C THR A 277 -24.04 28.85 -13.44
N GLU A 278 -22.95 29.58 -13.73
CA GLU A 278 -23.01 31.02 -14.04
C GLU A 278 -23.87 31.30 -15.29
N ALA A 279 -23.78 30.46 -16.33
CA ALA A 279 -24.62 30.58 -17.52
C ALA A 279 -26.09 30.24 -17.23
N LEU A 280 -26.36 29.28 -16.34
CA LEU A 280 -27.72 28.85 -15.96
C LEU A 280 -28.48 29.92 -15.18
N ASP A 281 -27.79 30.74 -14.39
CA ASP A 281 -28.41 31.83 -13.63
C ASP A 281 -28.97 32.96 -14.53
N VAL A 282 -28.57 33.01 -15.80
CA VAL A 282 -29.01 34.01 -16.79
C VAL A 282 -30.18 33.51 -17.66
N ILE A 283 -30.51 32.22 -17.58
CA ILE A 283 -31.43 31.57 -18.53
C ILE A 283 -32.82 31.32 -17.90
N SER A 284 -33.88 31.40 -18.70
CA SER A 284 -35.25 31.08 -18.28
C SER A 284 -35.37 29.66 -17.70
N VAL A 285 -36.30 29.48 -16.76
CA VAL A 285 -36.49 28.25 -15.97
C VAL A 285 -36.56 26.99 -16.84
N GLU A 286 -37.24 27.03 -17.99
CA GLU A 286 -37.41 25.87 -18.88
C GLU A 286 -36.10 25.41 -19.56
N ARG A 287 -35.20 26.34 -19.90
CA ARG A 287 -33.89 25.96 -20.48
C ARG A 287 -32.91 25.47 -19.41
N ARG A 288 -33.12 25.87 -18.14
CA ARG A 288 -32.30 25.44 -17.00
C ARG A 288 -32.43 23.94 -16.75
N GLU A 289 -33.65 23.41 -16.81
CA GLU A 289 -33.91 21.98 -16.61
C GLU A 289 -33.29 21.11 -17.72
N SER A 290 -33.39 21.54 -18.99
CA SER A 290 -32.77 20.82 -20.12
C SER A 290 -31.23 20.77 -20.03
N LEU A 291 -30.60 21.84 -19.52
CA LEU A 291 -29.17 21.89 -19.33
C LEU A 291 -28.70 21.09 -18.11
N LEU A 292 -29.45 21.10 -17.01
CA LEU A 292 -29.16 20.27 -15.84
C LEU A 292 -29.18 18.77 -16.21
N ALA A 293 -30.15 18.32 -16.99
CA ALA A 293 -30.20 16.95 -17.49
C ALA A 293 -28.96 16.57 -18.33
N LYS A 294 -28.48 17.48 -19.20
CA LYS A 294 -27.24 17.26 -19.97
C LYS A 294 -25.98 17.29 -19.11
N LEU A 295 -26.00 18.04 -18.02
CA LEU A 295 -24.89 18.14 -17.06
C LEU A 295 -24.79 16.87 -16.22
N GLU A 296 -25.93 16.32 -15.79
CA GLU A 296 -26.03 15.01 -15.16
C GLU A 296 -25.56 13.89 -16.11
N GLU A 297 -25.94 13.95 -17.39
CA GLU A 297 -25.45 13.02 -18.41
C GLU A 297 -23.91 13.12 -18.59
N CYS A 298 -23.36 14.33 -18.65
CA CYS A 298 -21.91 14.55 -18.70
C CYS A 298 -21.17 14.05 -17.44
N LEU A 299 -21.76 14.23 -16.26
CA LEU A 299 -21.22 13.77 -14.98
C LEU A 299 -21.28 12.23 -14.86
N MET A 300 -22.33 11.63 -15.40
CA MET A 300 -22.46 10.17 -15.54
C MET A 300 -21.43 9.62 -16.54
N ILE A 301 -21.21 10.29 -17.67
CA ILE A 301 -20.15 9.91 -18.63
C ILE A 301 -18.77 10.02 -18.00
N THR A 302 -18.49 11.01 -17.15
CA THR A 302 -17.21 11.07 -16.43
C THR A 302 -17.06 9.98 -15.36
N CYS A 303 -18.16 9.52 -14.76
CA CYS A 303 -18.16 8.31 -13.91
C CYS A 303 -17.92 7.03 -14.73
N VAL A 304 -18.47 6.92 -15.95
CA VAL A 304 -18.29 5.78 -16.85
C VAL A 304 -16.90 5.76 -17.49
N ILE A 305 -16.32 6.91 -17.83
CA ILE A 305 -14.93 6.98 -18.34
C ILE A 305 -13.94 6.55 -17.26
N LYS A 306 -14.22 6.79 -15.97
CA LYS A 306 -13.45 6.22 -14.86
C LYS A 306 -13.49 4.69 -14.81
N GLN A 307 -14.58 4.07 -15.25
CA GLN A 307 -14.73 2.60 -15.27
C GLN A 307 -14.06 1.94 -16.48
N ASN A 308 -13.86 2.68 -17.58
CA ASN A 308 -13.29 2.16 -18.84
C ASN A 308 -11.79 2.49 -19.05
N GLN A 309 -11.12 3.15 -18.10
CA GLN A 309 -9.68 3.48 -18.17
C GLN A 309 -8.81 2.67 -17.20
N THR A 310 -9.41 1.77 -16.43
CA THR A 310 -8.77 0.73 -15.61
C THR A 310 -8.72 -0.60 -16.37
#